data_AF-R6A498-F1
#
_entry.id   AF-R6A498-F1
#
_cell.length_a   1.000
_cell.length_b   1.000
_cell.length_c   1.000
_cell.angle_alpha   90.00
_cell.angle_beta   90.00
_cell.angle_gamma   90.00
#
_symmetry.space_group_name_H-M   'P 1'
#
loop_
_entity.id
_entity.type
_entity.pdbx_description
1 polymer ?
#
loop_
_entity_poly.entity_id
_entity_poly.type
_entity_poly.pdbx_seq_one_letter_code
_entity_poly.pdbx_strand_id
1 'polypeptide(L)'
;MFFSKACLSNELQVGDEVIVRWLPDRSCTFRCLGNNMFEVTRSRNAQLSVGDTFCCDLFVEGEMLKVYKLTHDGKGDMAYHAGKAGGIKFNVRRKNK
;
A
#
# COMPACT_ATOMS: atom_id res chain seq x y z
N MET A 1 4.78 -19.66 17.58
CA MET A 1 4.83 -18.20 17.35
C MET A 1 5.26 -17.98 15.92
N PHE A 2 4.44 -17.35 15.09
CA PHE A 2 4.77 -17.07 13.69
C PHE A 2 5.10 -15.59 13.56
N PHE A 3 6.24 -15.26 12.96
CA PHE A 3 6.65 -13.88 12.67
C PHE A 3 6.48 -13.63 11.17
N SER A 4 5.78 -12.56 10.84
CA SER A 4 5.65 -12.09 9.46
C SER A 4 6.55 -10.88 9.23
N LYS A 5 7.08 -10.76 8.01
CA LYS A 5 7.75 -9.54 7.58
C LYS A 5 6.77 -8.38 7.64
N ALA A 6 7.17 -7.30 8.28
CA ALA A 6 6.39 -6.09 8.39
C ALA A 6 7.26 -4.86 8.05
N CYS A 7 6.61 -3.76 7.67
CA CYS A 7 7.24 -2.46 7.48
C CYS A 7 6.28 -1.38 7.96
N LEU A 8 6.72 -0.60 8.95
CA LEU A 8 5.99 0.55 9.44
C LEU A 8 6.18 1.70 8.46
N SER A 9 5.10 2.45 8.19
CA SER A 9 5.17 3.54 7.22
C SER A 9 6.11 4.68 7.63
N ASN A 10 6.38 4.83 8.92
CA ASN A 10 7.36 5.81 9.43
C ASN A 10 8.84 5.40 9.20
N GLU A 11 9.11 4.16 8.79
CA GLU A 11 10.44 3.69 8.37
C GLU A 11 10.72 4.02 6.89
N LEU A 12 9.73 4.52 6.16
CA LEU A 12 9.82 4.87 4.74
C LEU A 12 10.13 6.35 4.57
N GLN A 13 11.04 6.65 3.63
CA GLN A 13 11.35 8.01 3.26
C GLN A 13 10.47 8.48 2.11
N VAL A 14 10.28 9.80 1.99
CA VAL A 14 9.57 10.39 0.86
C VAL A 14 10.22 9.96 -0.45
N GLY A 15 9.42 9.39 -1.34
CA GLY A 15 9.86 8.85 -2.62
C GLY A 15 10.24 7.36 -2.60
N ASP A 16 10.33 6.71 -1.45
CA ASP A 16 10.38 5.24 -1.39
C ASP A 16 9.10 4.65 -1.98
N GLU A 17 9.22 3.48 -2.59
CA GLU A 17 8.08 2.77 -3.16
C GLU A 17 7.81 1.44 -2.45
N VAL A 18 6.54 1.16 -2.19
CA VAL A 18 6.06 -0.13 -1.69
C VAL A 18 5.32 -0.83 -2.83
N ILE A 19 5.87 -1.94 -3.32
CA ILE A 19 5.22 -2.79 -4.31
C ILE A 19 4.45 -3.87 -3.56
N VAL A 20 3.13 -3.90 -3.74
CA VAL A 20 2.22 -4.82 -3.04
C VAL A 20 1.52 -5.73 -4.04
N ARG A 21 1.41 -7.01 -3.72
CA ARG A 21 0.72 -8.04 -4.53
C ARG A 21 -0.20 -8.91 -3.67
N TRP A 22 -1.33 -9.32 -4.23
CA TRP A 22 -2.27 -10.23 -3.58
C TRP A 22 -3.13 -10.99 -4.60
N LEU A 23 -3.83 -12.03 -4.13
CA LEU A 23 -4.65 -12.90 -4.97
C LEU A 23 -5.86 -12.16 -5.60
N PRO A 24 -6.36 -12.62 -6.77
CA PRO A 24 -5.83 -13.72 -7.59
C PRO A 24 -4.64 -13.33 -8.49
N ASP A 25 -4.53 -12.07 -8.92
CA ASP A 25 -3.40 -11.52 -9.69
C ASP A 25 -3.46 -10.00 -9.63
N ARG A 26 -3.37 -9.45 -8.43
CA ARG A 26 -3.53 -8.01 -8.19
C ARG A 26 -2.22 -7.43 -7.70
N SER A 27 -1.89 -6.24 -8.18
CA SER A 27 -0.69 -5.54 -7.72
C SER A 27 -0.85 -4.04 -7.78
N CYS A 28 -0.31 -3.35 -6.79
CA CYS A 28 -0.13 -1.90 -6.81
C CYS A 28 1.30 -1.51 -6.45
N THR A 29 1.71 -0.31 -6.85
CA THR A 29 2.91 0.36 -6.36
C THR A 29 2.50 1.66 -5.71
N PHE A 30 2.98 1.86 -4.48
CA PHE A 30 2.66 3.01 -3.65
C PHE A 30 3.91 3.83 -3.42
N ARG A 31 3.89 5.11 -3.79
CA ARG A 31 4.98 6.05 -3.51
C ARG A 31 4.73 6.74 -2.18
N CYS A 32 5.68 6.66 -1.26
CA CYS A 32 5.62 7.35 0.02
C CYS A 32 5.69 8.87 -0.18
N LEU A 33 4.72 9.58 0.38
CA LEU A 33 4.67 11.04 0.41
C LEU A 33 5.09 11.60 1.78
N GLY A 34 5.40 10.73 2.74
CA GLY A 34 5.64 11.08 4.14
C GLY A 34 4.36 11.04 4.97
N ASN A 35 4.48 11.12 6.30
CA ASN A 35 3.34 11.14 7.23
C ASN A 35 2.33 10.00 7.01
N ASN A 36 2.83 8.78 6.79
CA ASN A 36 2.03 7.58 6.48
C ASN A 36 1.15 7.70 5.22
N MET A 37 1.40 8.71 4.38
CA MET A 37 0.63 8.98 3.18
C MET A 37 1.34 8.42 1.95
N PHE A 38 0.53 7.89 1.03
CA PHE A 38 0.99 7.23 -0.18
C PHE A 38 0.16 7.68 -1.38
N GLU A 39 0.78 7.64 -2.54
CA GLU A 39 0.12 7.78 -3.84
C GLU A 39 0.26 6.46 -4.61
N VAL A 40 -0.83 6.04 -5.25
CA VAL A 40 -0.80 4.91 -6.17
C VAL A 40 -0.15 5.34 -7.48
N THR A 41 1.05 4.82 -7.77
CA THR A 41 1.78 5.11 -9.01
C THR A 41 1.61 4.03 -10.07
N ARG A 42 1.22 2.82 -9.66
CA ARG A 42 0.85 1.71 -10.56
C ARG A 42 -0.28 0.90 -9.94
N SER A 43 -1.21 0.46 -10.78
CA SER A 43 -2.29 -0.45 -10.39
C SER A 43 -2.56 -1.46 -11.50
N ARG A 44 -2.73 -2.72 -11.13
CA ARG A 44 -3.08 -3.83 -12.02
C ARG A 44 -4.11 -4.71 -11.34
N ASN A 45 -5.27 -4.89 -11.98
CA ASN A 45 -6.39 -5.71 -11.52
C ASN A 45 -6.91 -5.36 -10.11
N ALA A 46 -6.60 -4.16 -9.60
CA ALA A 46 -7.02 -3.65 -8.31
C ALA A 46 -8.09 -2.55 -8.46
N GLN A 47 -8.80 -2.26 -7.38
CA GLN A 47 -9.79 -1.18 -7.35
C GLN A 47 -9.16 0.20 -7.11
N LEU A 48 -7.98 0.24 -6.49
CA LEU A 48 -7.18 1.44 -6.40
C LEU A 48 -6.74 1.86 -7.80
N SER A 49 -6.84 3.15 -8.10
CA SER A 49 -6.47 3.74 -9.39
C SER A 49 -5.21 4.59 -9.26
N VAL A 50 -4.48 4.74 -10.36
CA VAL A 50 -3.29 5.61 -10.38
C VAL A 50 -3.71 7.04 -10.07
N GLY A 51 -2.98 7.70 -9.17
CA GLY A 51 -3.30 9.04 -8.66
C GLY A 51 -4.12 9.03 -7.36
N ASP A 52 -4.67 7.88 -6.94
CA ASP A 52 -5.29 7.77 -5.62
C ASP A 52 -4.27 8.06 -4.53
N THR A 53 -4.69 8.82 -3.52
CA THR A 53 -3.87 9.08 -2.32
C THR A 53 -4.54 8.51 -1.08
N PHE A 54 -3.75 7.95 -0.17
CA PHE A 54 -4.29 7.33 1.03
C PHE A 54 -3.28 7.27 2.17
N CYS A 55 -3.76 6.96 3.37
CA CYS A 55 -2.93 6.64 4.52
C CYS A 55 -2.90 5.13 4.80
N CYS A 56 -1.74 4.64 5.23
CA CYS A 56 -1.55 3.28 5.70
C CYS A 56 -0.44 3.29 6.75
N ASP A 57 -0.64 2.64 7.89
CA ASP A 57 0.33 2.70 9.00
C ASP A 57 1.36 1.57 8.94
N LEU A 58 0.96 0.42 8.37
CA LEU A 58 1.73 -0.82 8.45
C LEU A 58 1.42 -1.75 7.28
N PHE A 59 2.48 -2.24 6.63
CA PHE A 59 2.42 -3.33 5.66
C PHE A 59 2.90 -4.61 6.35
N VAL A 60 2.10 -5.67 6.33
CA VAL A 60 2.47 -6.98 6.91
C VAL A 60 2.20 -8.08 5.90
N GLU A 61 3.20 -8.93 5.67
CA GLU A 61 3.01 -10.09 4.81
C GLU A 61 2.04 -11.11 5.42
N GLY A 62 1.12 -11.62 4.58
CA GLY A 62 0.11 -12.58 5.01
C GLY A 62 -1.12 -11.95 5.67
N GLU A 63 -1.11 -10.64 5.90
CA GLU A 63 -2.24 -9.90 6.45
C GLU A 63 -2.92 -9.00 5.42
N MET A 64 -4.13 -8.55 5.76
CA MET A 64 -4.90 -7.62 4.92
C MET A 64 -4.25 -6.23 4.89
N LEU A 65 -4.11 -5.65 3.71
CA LEU A 65 -3.75 -4.24 3.56
C LEU A 65 -4.93 -3.38 4.05
N LYS A 66 -4.67 -2.50 5.01
CA LYS A 66 -5.64 -1.54 5.54
C LYS A 66 -5.28 -0.14 5.05
N VAL A 67 -6.18 0.44 4.28
CA VAL A 67 -6.06 1.77 3.71
C VAL A 67 -7.17 2.65 4.26
N TYR A 68 -6.84 3.87 4.69
CA TYR A 68 -7.79 4.85 5.20
C TYR A 68 -7.49 6.24 4.63
N LYS A 69 -8.42 7.20 4.80
CA LYS A 69 -8.34 8.53 4.17
C LYS A 69 -8.07 8.44 2.65
N LEU A 70 -8.66 7.43 2.00
CA LEU A 70 -8.51 7.23 0.58
C LEU A 70 -9.26 8.33 -0.16
N THR A 71 -8.54 9.00 -1.05
CA THR A 71 -9.10 9.88 -2.09
C THR A 71 -9.08 9.13 -3.42
N HIS A 72 -10.26 8.93 -4.00
CA HIS A 72 -10.47 8.17 -5.25
C HIS A 72 -11.58 8.85 -6.06
N ASP A 73 -11.30 9.18 -7.32
CA ASP A 73 -12.23 9.88 -8.23
C ASP A 73 -12.91 11.13 -7.61
N GLY A 74 -12.12 11.94 -6.90
CA GLY A 74 -12.59 13.16 -6.24
C GLY A 74 -13.43 12.95 -4.97
N LYS A 75 -13.67 11.70 -4.56
CA LYS A 75 -14.28 11.35 -3.27
C LYS A 75 -13.18 11.07 -2.25
N GLY A 76 -13.31 11.63 -1.05
CA GLY A 76 -12.34 11.49 0.04
C GLY A 76 -12.83 10.59 1.18
N ASP A 77 -11.98 10.43 2.20
CA ASP A 77 -12.28 9.79 3.48
C ASP A 77 -12.83 8.36 3.42
N MET A 78 -12.50 7.64 2.35
CA MET A 78 -12.88 6.24 2.21
C MET A 78 -11.88 5.31 2.91
N ALA A 79 -12.35 4.11 3.24
CA ALA A 79 -11.51 3.01 3.67
C ALA A 79 -11.49 1.93 2.59
N TYR A 80 -10.33 1.32 2.38
CA TYR A 80 -10.13 0.24 1.43
C TYR A 80 -9.35 -0.91 2.06
N HIS A 81 -9.71 -2.12 1.67
CA HIS A 81 -9.13 -3.34 2.22
C HIS A 81 -8.77 -4.31 1.09
N ALA A 82 -7.50 -4.71 1.02
CA ALA A 82 -6.98 -5.63 0.00
C ALA A 82 -6.31 -6.85 0.62
N GLY A 83 -6.28 -7.96 -0.12
CA GLY A 83 -5.69 -9.22 0.37
C GLY A 83 -6.59 -10.01 1.33
N LYS A 84 -7.92 -9.89 1.26
CA LYS A 84 -8.83 -10.68 2.12
C LYS A 84 -8.60 -12.20 2.00
N ALA A 85 -8.17 -12.67 0.83
CA ALA A 85 -7.79 -14.06 0.60
C ALA A 85 -6.26 -14.21 0.68
N GLY A 86 -5.74 -14.52 1.87
CA GLY A 86 -4.32 -14.85 2.07
C GLY A 86 -3.37 -13.68 2.30
N GLY A 87 -3.89 -12.46 2.47
CA GLY A 87 -3.12 -11.27 2.76
C GLY A 87 -2.36 -10.71 1.58
N ILE A 88 -1.41 -9.82 1.89
CA ILE A 88 -0.52 -9.21 0.91
C ILE A 88 0.89 -9.80 0.96
N LYS A 89 1.62 -9.65 -0.14
CA LYS A 89 3.08 -9.73 -0.20
C LYS A 89 3.63 -8.38 -0.62
N PHE A 90 4.75 -7.95 -0.06
CA PHE A 90 5.30 -6.64 -0.37
C PHE A 90 6.83 -6.57 -0.42
N ASN A 91 7.32 -5.63 -1.22
CA ASN A 91 8.73 -5.25 -1.29
C ASN A 91 8.87 -3.72 -1.27
N VAL A 92 9.91 -3.22 -0.61
CA VAL A 92 10.23 -1.80 -0.55
C VAL A 92 11.40 -1.51 -1.49
N ARG A 93 11.17 -0.63 -2.47
CA ARG A 93 12.21 -0.06 -3.31
C ARG A 93 12.58 1.31 -2.75
N ARG A 94 13.78 1.40 -2.17
CA ARG A 94 14.29 2.66 -1.64
C ARG A 94 14.64 3.61 -2.78
N LYS A 95 14.38 4.90 -2.61
CA LYS A 95 14.89 5.92 -3.53
C LYS A 95 16.42 5.94 -3.40
N ASN A 96 17.14 5.64 -4.47
CA ASN A 96 18.59 5.81 -4.48
C ASN A 96 18.90 7.31 -4.25
N LYS A 97 19.80 7.58 -3.30
CA LYS A 97 20.35 8.93 -3.10
C LYS A 97 21.16 9.36 -4.30
#